data_AF-A0AA38C2K9-F1
#
_entry.id   AF-A0AA38C2K9-F1
#
_cell.length_a   1.000
_cell.length_b   1.000
_cell.length_c   1.000
_cell.angle_alpha   90.00
_cell.angle_beta   90.00
_cell.angle_gamma   90.00
#
_symmetry.space_group_name_H-M   'P 1'
#
loop_
_entity.id
_entity.type
_entity.pdbx_description
1 polymer ?
#
loop_
_entity_poly.entity_id
_entity_poly.type
_entity_poly.pdbx_seq_one_letter_code
_entity_poly.pdbx_strand_id
1 'polypeptide(L)'
;MSALHPKSIINKKYGSKAQYITTDVVVGGENAQQFRQNNFQCCLKIDEISATSDVFIRKKDAEQHAAKLALEKLGIQPVDDATASKQEGKNSRDLTEEEKWQALKDRLCTTFSEKFLLSNCPLVAHFTAAVQRKGVNYGKVPAAVLSAYDNKIVSLCKSINKNSGKDLALSLQLVLRAAKSCSLLDSPSDSLWIGKKEPFSEETKEELIKKFTGKENDAMEIESCSFQAVYIPCSSEKSVESLTMRIGPQEHFMDVMAYHLGAGDSSHILMSRTLKKAPLESRLYFQIPDLNRSTLDSKKHVDKNMPPRSYLWPTPLFPLSCASVSIFRFSGTQKFLEVAPLDRDFYQLSRKVKFSP
;
A
#
# COMPACT_ATOMS: atom_id res chain seq x y z
N MET A 1 -1.35 3.49 13.40
CA MET A 1 -0.25 2.66 12.86
C MET A 1 0.38 2.01 14.08
N SER A 2 0.76 0.73 14.07
CA SER A 2 1.40 0.11 15.24
C SER A 2 2.81 0.68 15.40
N ALA A 3 3.14 1.19 16.59
CA ALA A 3 4.46 1.71 16.93
C ALA A 3 5.56 0.73 16.49
N LEU A 4 6.60 1.25 15.82
CA LEU A 4 7.75 0.47 15.40
C LEU A 4 8.59 0.16 16.64
N HIS A 5 8.70 -1.13 16.98
CA HIS A 5 9.46 -1.58 18.14
C HIS A 5 10.97 -1.22 17.98
N PRO A 6 11.66 -0.70 19.01
CA PRO A 6 13.09 -0.33 18.99
C PRO A 6 14.02 -1.28 18.22
N LYS A 7 13.96 -2.60 18.46
CA LYS A 7 14.77 -3.59 17.74
C LYS A 7 14.50 -3.60 16.24
N SER A 8 13.26 -3.41 15.82
CA SER A 8 12.88 -3.34 14.41
C SER A 8 13.44 -2.11 13.72
N ILE A 9 13.54 -0.98 14.44
CA ILE A 9 14.16 0.26 13.93
C ILE A 9 15.66 0.04 13.70
N ILE A 10 16.36 -0.51 14.70
CA ILE A 10 17.79 -0.85 14.59
C ILE A 10 18.04 -1.83 13.44
N ASN A 11 17.27 -2.92 13.35
CA ASN A 11 17.46 -3.92 12.29
C ASN A 11 17.18 -3.35 10.90
N LYS A 12 16.20 -2.45 10.76
CA LYS A 12 15.90 -1.81 9.47
C LYS A 12 17.01 -0.84 9.02
N LYS A 13 17.65 -0.15 9.97
CA LYS A 13 18.65 0.89 9.67
C LYS A 13 20.08 0.35 9.56
N TYR A 14 20.45 -0.58 10.41
CA TYR A 14 21.82 -1.09 10.54
C TYR A 14 21.97 -2.55 10.06
N GLY A 15 20.87 -3.29 9.92
CA GLY A 15 20.88 -4.65 9.36
C GLY A 15 21.83 -5.57 10.12
N SER A 16 22.70 -6.25 9.38
CA SER A 16 23.72 -7.17 9.90
C SER A 16 24.83 -6.50 10.72
N LYS A 17 24.93 -5.17 10.71
CA LYS A 17 25.90 -4.42 11.54
C LYS A 17 25.49 -4.32 13.01
N ALA A 18 24.23 -4.61 13.33
CA ALA A 18 23.73 -4.64 14.70
C ALA A 18 23.84 -6.05 15.28
N GLN A 19 24.75 -6.24 16.24
CA GLN A 19 24.97 -7.53 16.90
C GLN A 19 24.38 -7.54 18.31
N TYR A 20 23.40 -8.43 18.55
CA TYR A 20 22.81 -8.66 19.87
C TYR A 20 23.48 -9.85 20.53
N ILE A 21 24.16 -9.61 21.65
CA ILE A 21 24.83 -10.64 22.46
C ILE A 21 24.03 -10.77 23.74
N THR A 22 23.35 -11.90 23.95
CA THR A 22 22.58 -12.17 25.18
C THR A 22 23.37 -13.07 26.11
N THR A 23 23.45 -12.70 27.38
CA THR A 23 24.10 -13.45 28.44
C THR A 23 23.10 -13.78 29.55
N ASP A 24 23.20 -14.98 30.10
CA ASP A 24 22.41 -15.40 31.25
C ASP A 24 23.05 -14.86 32.54
N VAL A 25 22.25 -14.17 33.35
CA VAL A 25 22.68 -13.55 34.60
C VAL A 25 21.94 -14.21 35.76
N VAL A 26 22.70 -14.82 36.66
CA VAL A 26 22.15 -15.35 37.92
C VAL A 26 22.13 -14.20 38.92
N VAL A 27 20.94 -13.71 39.27
CA VAL A 27 20.75 -12.73 40.34
C VAL A 27 20.34 -13.52 41.59
N GLY A 28 21.26 -13.68 42.54
CA GLY A 28 21.01 -14.44 43.77
C GLY A 28 21.27 -13.58 45.01
N GLY A 29 20.24 -13.45 45.85
CA GLY A 29 20.45 -13.29 47.29
C GLY A 29 20.72 -14.67 47.89
N GLU A 30 21.61 -14.74 48.87
CA GLU A 30 21.91 -15.96 49.61
C GLU A 30 20.59 -16.54 50.18
N ASN A 31 20.32 -17.81 49.86
CA ASN A 31 19.15 -18.61 50.26
C ASN A 31 17.94 -18.61 49.30
N ALA A 32 18.04 -19.32 48.17
CA ALA A 32 16.90 -20.00 47.54
C ALA A 32 17.34 -21.06 46.49
N GLN A 33 17.58 -22.29 46.93
CA GLN A 33 17.39 -23.46 46.07
C GLN A 33 15.87 -23.65 45.88
N GLN A 34 15.27 -23.20 44.76
CA GLN A 34 14.17 -23.95 44.11
C GLN A 34 13.58 -23.38 42.80
N PHE A 35 13.89 -22.16 42.35
CA PHE A 35 13.54 -21.75 40.99
C PHE A 35 14.64 -20.87 40.40
N ARG A 36 15.49 -21.43 39.53
CA ARG A 36 16.40 -20.63 38.71
C ARG A 36 15.55 -19.85 37.70
N GLN A 37 15.14 -18.64 38.06
CA GLN A 37 14.67 -17.70 37.06
C GLN A 37 15.89 -17.30 36.23
N ASN A 38 15.95 -17.77 34.98
CA ASN A 38 16.99 -17.35 34.05
C ASN A 38 16.74 -15.88 33.73
N ASN A 39 17.57 -15.00 34.29
CA ASN A 39 17.55 -13.62 33.88
C ASN A 39 18.51 -13.42 32.72
N PHE A 40 18.17 -12.50 31.83
CA PHE A 40 18.87 -12.22 30.59
C PHE A 40 19.33 -10.78 30.59
N GLN A 41 20.58 -10.56 30.20
CA GLN A 41 21.12 -9.26 29.86
C GLN A 41 21.54 -9.28 28.39
N CYS A 42 21.33 -8.19 27.65
CA CYS A 42 21.69 -8.10 26.25
C CYS A 42 22.63 -6.91 26.01
N CYS A 43 23.75 -7.16 25.34
CA CYS A 43 24.63 -6.12 24.81
C CYS A 43 24.41 -6.01 23.29
N LEU A 44 24.02 -4.83 22.84
CA LEU A 44 23.91 -4.47 21.42
C LEU A 44 25.15 -3.69 21.00
N LYS A 45 25.87 -4.19 20.00
CA LYS A 45 27.01 -3.53 19.37
C LYS A 45 26.62 -3.05 17.97
N ILE A 46 26.85 -1.77 17.69
CA ILE A 46 26.65 -1.13 16.38
C ILE A 46 27.85 -0.21 16.14
N ASP A 47 28.72 -0.59 15.19
CA ASP A 47 29.96 0.13 14.88
C ASP A 47 30.77 0.43 16.17
N GLU A 48 31.00 1.72 16.49
CA GLU A 48 31.75 2.15 17.69
C GLU A 48 30.90 2.23 18.97
N ILE A 49 29.58 2.03 18.87
CA ILE A 49 28.64 2.20 19.98
C ILE A 49 28.23 0.83 20.53
N SER A 50 28.27 0.72 21.86
CA SER A 50 27.71 -0.41 22.58
C SER A 50 26.68 0.04 23.61
N ALA A 51 25.57 -0.69 23.71
CA ALA A 51 24.52 -0.46 24.69
C ALA A 51 24.15 -1.79 25.35
N THR A 52 24.19 -1.82 26.68
CA THR A 52 23.87 -3.02 27.45
C THR A 52 22.56 -2.78 28.19
N SER A 53 21.61 -3.71 28.07
CA SER A 53 20.34 -3.65 28.78
C SER A 53 20.50 -3.87 30.27
N ASP A 54 19.45 -3.56 31.02
CA ASP A 54 19.25 -4.11 32.35
C ASP A 54 18.96 -5.62 32.28
N VAL A 55 18.75 -6.21 33.44
CA VAL A 55 18.49 -7.64 33.62
C VAL A 55 16.98 -7.90 33.52
N PHE A 56 16.56 -8.77 32.60
CA PHE A 56 15.15 -9.09 32.33
C PHE A 56 14.88 -10.60 32.39
N ILE A 57 13.67 -11.00 32.80
CA ILE A 57 13.27 -12.42 32.82
C ILE A 57 13.10 -12.98 31.40
N ARG A 58 12.84 -12.13 30.40
CA ARG A 58 12.64 -12.54 29.00
C ARG A 58 13.77 -12.01 28.13
N LYS A 59 14.42 -12.91 27.38
CA LYS A 59 15.43 -12.56 26.38
C LYS A 59 14.95 -11.47 25.40
N LYS A 60 13.71 -11.59 24.92
CA LYS A 60 13.13 -10.61 24.00
C LYS A 60 13.08 -9.20 24.61
N ASP A 61 12.79 -9.07 25.90
CA ASP A 61 12.66 -7.78 26.56
C ASP A 61 14.05 -7.16 26.79
N ALA A 62 15.06 -7.97 27.15
CA ALA A 62 16.46 -7.55 27.22
C ALA A 62 16.97 -7.01 25.88
N GLU A 63 16.70 -7.71 24.78
CA GLU A 63 17.08 -7.26 23.43
C GLU A 63 16.39 -5.94 23.03
N GLN A 64 15.11 -5.79 23.40
CA GLN A 64 14.37 -4.55 23.10
C GLN A 64 14.87 -3.37 23.92
N HIS A 65 15.24 -3.61 25.18
CA HIS A 65 15.82 -2.60 26.04
C HIS A 65 17.22 -2.18 25.57
N ALA A 66 18.07 -3.13 25.19
CA ALA A 66 19.37 -2.84 24.59
C ALA A 66 19.23 -2.01 23.30
N ALA A 67 18.24 -2.33 22.45
CA ALA A 67 17.92 -1.56 21.26
C ALA A 67 17.45 -0.14 21.59
N LYS A 68 16.62 0.03 22.63
CA LYS A 68 16.17 1.34 23.10
C LYS A 68 17.35 2.20 23.58
N LEU A 69 18.24 1.66 24.41
CA LEU A 69 19.43 2.36 24.89
C LEU A 69 20.41 2.71 23.77
N ALA A 70 20.58 1.84 22.77
CA ALA A 70 21.41 2.14 21.60
C ALA A 70 20.80 3.28 20.77
N LEU A 71 19.48 3.29 20.58
CA LEU A 71 18.76 4.36 19.90
C LEU A 71 18.93 5.69 20.64
N GLU A 72 18.82 5.70 21.97
CA GLU A 72 19.08 6.88 22.81
C GLU A 72 20.53 7.39 22.65
N LYS A 73 21.53 6.50 22.70
CA LYS A 73 22.95 6.86 22.48
C LYS A 73 23.22 7.40 21.07
N LEU A 74 22.47 6.92 20.08
CA LEU A 74 22.54 7.39 18.69
C LEU A 74 21.75 8.70 18.47
N GLY A 75 21.06 9.22 19.50
CA GLY A 75 20.20 10.40 19.38
C GLY A 75 18.93 10.17 18.55
N ILE A 76 18.50 8.91 18.42
CA ILE A 76 17.30 8.52 17.66
C ILE A 76 16.22 8.14 18.67
N GLN A 77 15.18 8.96 18.86
CA GLN A 77 14.09 8.58 19.76
C GLN A 77 13.13 7.58 19.08
N PRO A 78 12.83 6.42 19.69
CA PRO A 78 11.72 5.58 19.24
C PRO A 78 10.40 6.31 19.50
N VAL A 79 9.52 6.33 18.50
CA VAL A 79 8.20 6.97 18.59
C VAL A 79 7.31 6.13 19.52
N ASP A 80 7.21 6.55 20.78
CA ASP A 80 6.18 6.08 21.71
C ASP A 80 4.96 7.00 21.60
N ASP A 81 3.79 6.43 21.28
CA ASP A 81 2.52 7.14 21.07
C ASP A 81 1.98 7.85 22.34
N ALA A 82 2.65 7.73 23.50
CA ALA A 82 2.11 8.15 24.81
C ALA A 82 2.60 9.51 25.33
N THR A 83 3.63 10.13 24.74
CA THR A 83 4.15 11.43 25.23
C THR A 83 4.38 12.44 24.10
N ALA A 84 3.41 12.55 23.19
CA ALA A 84 3.37 13.57 22.13
C ALA A 84 3.02 14.99 22.62
N SER A 85 3.32 15.32 23.88
CA SER A 85 3.17 16.68 24.41
C SER A 85 4.39 17.02 25.26
N LYS A 86 5.22 17.93 24.75
CA LYS A 86 6.44 18.49 25.36
C LYS A 86 7.72 17.68 25.14
N GLN A 87 8.26 17.74 23.92
CA GLN A 87 9.64 18.15 23.65
C GLN A 87 9.85 18.21 22.13
N GLU A 88 9.42 19.33 21.54
CA GLU A 88 9.82 19.73 20.19
C GLU A 88 11.23 20.34 20.28
N GLY A 89 12.20 19.67 19.67
CA GLY A 89 13.58 20.13 19.70
C GLY A 89 14.46 19.30 18.78
N LYS A 90 14.38 19.61 17.47
CA LYS A 90 15.35 19.28 16.41
C LYS A 90 15.08 17.98 15.62
N ASN A 91 14.43 18.19 14.47
CA ASN A 91 14.40 17.37 13.24
C ASN A 91 13.23 16.39 13.00
N SER A 92 12.03 16.71 13.47
CA SER A 92 10.79 16.34 12.77
C SER A 92 10.06 17.63 12.40
N ARG A 93 10.51 18.29 11.32
CA ARG A 93 9.72 19.38 10.75
C ARG A 93 8.47 18.71 10.19
N ASP A 94 7.30 18.97 10.80
CA ASP A 94 6.05 18.62 10.14
C ASP A 94 6.10 19.27 8.77
N LEU A 95 6.10 18.43 7.73
CA LEU A 95 6.21 18.91 6.36
C LEU A 95 5.07 19.89 6.12
N THR A 96 5.38 21.02 5.49
CA THR A 96 4.31 21.92 5.06
C THR A 96 3.41 21.22 4.06
N GLU A 97 2.19 21.71 3.87
CA GLU A 97 1.28 21.12 2.89
C GLU A 97 1.93 21.10 1.49
N GLU A 98 2.65 22.16 1.12
CA GLU A 98 3.39 22.26 -0.14
C GLU A 98 4.49 21.19 -0.24
N GLU A 99 5.26 20.96 0.82
CA GLU A 99 6.29 19.92 0.85
C GLU A 99 5.69 18.52 0.71
N LYS A 100 4.54 18.25 1.33
CA LYS A 100 3.84 16.96 1.19
C LYS A 100 3.35 16.75 -0.25
N TRP A 101 2.77 17.79 -0.86
CA TRP A 101 2.35 17.76 -2.26
C TRP A 101 3.54 17.56 -3.20
N GLN A 102 4.65 18.25 -2.95
CA GLN A 102 5.86 18.09 -3.75
C GLN A 102 6.43 16.67 -3.62
N ALA A 103 6.52 16.14 -2.41
CA ALA A 103 6.96 14.77 -2.18
C ALA A 103 6.07 13.73 -2.88
N LEU A 104 4.75 13.96 -2.95
CA LEU A 104 3.83 13.10 -3.70
C LEU A 104 4.11 13.17 -5.21
N LYS A 105 4.32 14.37 -5.76
CA LYS A 105 4.71 14.53 -7.17
C LYS A 105 6.03 13.84 -7.46
N ASP A 106 7.07 14.12 -6.68
CA ASP A 106 8.40 13.55 -6.87
C ASP A 106 8.36 12.02 -6.80
N ARG A 107 7.56 11.46 -5.89
CA ARG A 107 7.37 10.02 -5.80
C ARG A 107 6.67 9.45 -7.03
N LEU A 108 5.64 10.13 -7.54
CA LEU A 108 4.99 9.74 -8.79
C LEU A 108 5.97 9.79 -9.96
N CYS A 109 6.66 10.92 -10.18
CA CYS A 109 7.58 11.04 -11.30
C CYS A 109 8.75 10.03 -11.17
N THR A 110 9.23 9.73 -9.95
CA THR A 110 10.19 8.64 -9.69
C THR A 110 9.63 7.26 -10.05
N THR A 111 8.33 7.02 -9.80
CA THR A 111 7.69 5.73 -10.08
C THR A 111 7.66 5.41 -11.58
N PHE A 112 7.64 6.45 -12.42
CA PHE A 112 7.74 6.33 -13.88
C PHE A 112 9.18 6.43 -14.40
N SER A 113 10.20 6.48 -13.52
CA SER A 113 11.60 6.47 -13.94
C SER A 113 12.05 5.05 -14.28
N GLU A 114 12.89 4.93 -15.31
CA GLU A 114 13.42 3.65 -15.78
C GLU A 114 14.18 2.93 -14.67
N LYS A 115 15.02 3.66 -13.91
CA LYS A 115 15.71 3.14 -12.73
C LYS A 115 14.77 2.52 -11.68
N PHE A 116 13.60 3.12 -11.46
CA PHE A 116 12.64 2.59 -10.50
C PHE A 116 11.94 1.34 -11.04
N LEU A 117 11.54 1.34 -12.31
CA LEU A 117 10.87 0.21 -12.95
C LEU A 117 11.79 -1.00 -13.09
N LEU A 118 13.08 -0.78 -13.34
CA LEU A 118 14.07 -1.84 -13.40
C LEU A 118 14.50 -2.33 -12.01
N SER A 119 14.05 -1.69 -10.93
CA SER A 119 14.21 -2.24 -9.58
C SER A 119 13.13 -3.28 -9.26
N ASN A 120 13.41 -4.20 -8.34
CA ASN A 120 12.41 -5.17 -7.85
C ASN A 120 11.30 -4.44 -7.07
N CYS A 121 10.28 -3.95 -7.78
CA CYS A 121 9.14 -3.26 -7.19
C CYS A 121 7.81 -3.97 -7.49
N PRO A 122 6.81 -3.91 -6.59
CA PRO A 122 5.51 -4.55 -6.82
C PRO A 122 4.74 -4.03 -8.04
N LEU A 123 5.14 -2.88 -8.57
CA LEU A 123 4.52 -2.25 -9.73
C LEU A 123 5.04 -2.77 -11.07
N VAL A 124 6.16 -3.53 -11.10
CA VAL A 124 6.77 -4.03 -12.35
C VAL A 124 5.74 -4.71 -13.24
N ALA A 125 4.94 -5.63 -12.69
CA ALA A 125 3.90 -6.34 -13.45
C ALA A 125 2.88 -5.40 -14.12
N HIS A 126 2.52 -4.31 -13.44
CA HIS A 126 1.58 -3.32 -13.98
C HIS A 126 2.21 -2.49 -15.10
N PHE A 127 3.48 -2.12 -14.96
CA PHE A 127 4.20 -1.39 -15.99
C PHE A 127 4.55 -2.27 -17.19
N THR A 128 4.94 -3.52 -16.98
CA THR A 128 5.17 -4.51 -18.04
C THR A 128 3.90 -4.68 -18.88
N ALA A 129 2.74 -4.82 -18.25
CA ALA A 129 1.48 -4.87 -18.99
C ALA A 129 1.17 -3.55 -19.71
N ALA A 130 1.42 -2.40 -19.07
CA ALA A 130 1.17 -1.09 -19.66
C ALA A 130 1.99 -0.87 -20.95
N VAL A 131 3.27 -1.26 -20.99
CA VAL A 131 4.12 -1.13 -22.20
C VAL A 131 3.77 -2.13 -23.31
N GLN A 132 2.95 -3.15 -23.02
CA GLN A 132 2.44 -4.10 -24.01
C GLN A 132 1.04 -3.74 -24.53
N ARG A 133 0.33 -2.80 -23.89
CA ARG A 133 -1.00 -2.35 -24.32
C ARG A 133 -0.94 -1.68 -25.68
N LYS A 134 -1.94 -1.95 -26.53
CA LYS A 134 -2.09 -1.28 -27.83
C LYS A 134 -2.91 0.01 -27.70
N GLY A 135 -2.69 0.94 -28.62
CA GLY A 135 -3.51 2.15 -28.76
C GLY A 135 -3.17 3.27 -27.77
N VAL A 136 -4.17 4.10 -27.44
CA VAL A 136 -4.02 5.35 -26.67
C VAL A 136 -3.56 5.18 -25.22
N ASN A 137 -3.67 3.95 -24.69
CA ASN A 137 -3.31 3.58 -23.32
C ASN A 137 -1.93 2.88 -23.23
N TYR A 138 -1.18 2.86 -24.34
CA TYR A 138 0.20 2.41 -24.36
C TYR A 138 1.05 3.14 -23.30
N GLY A 139 1.75 2.39 -22.46
CA GLY A 139 2.63 2.93 -21.41
C GLY A 139 1.89 3.62 -20.26
N LYS A 140 0.56 3.52 -20.20
CA LYS A 140 -0.27 4.12 -19.15
C LYS A 140 -0.74 3.08 -18.14
N VAL A 141 -0.74 3.46 -16.87
CA VAL A 141 -1.24 2.65 -15.75
C VAL A 141 -2.46 3.31 -15.11
N PRO A 142 -3.43 2.54 -14.59
CA PRO A 142 -4.54 3.09 -13.82
C PRO A 142 -4.02 3.83 -12.58
N ALA A 143 -4.54 5.03 -12.31
CA ALA A 143 -4.17 5.78 -11.10
C ALA A 143 -4.51 5.01 -9.80
N ALA A 144 -5.54 4.15 -9.84
CA ALA A 144 -5.92 3.27 -8.74
C ALA A 144 -4.83 2.24 -8.37
N VAL A 145 -4.01 1.81 -9.34
CA VAL A 145 -2.87 0.92 -9.07
C VAL A 145 -1.83 1.64 -8.22
N LEU A 146 -1.48 2.87 -8.60
CA LEU A 146 -0.50 3.67 -7.88
C LEU A 146 -0.97 4.00 -6.46
N SER A 147 -2.25 4.34 -6.31
CA SER A 147 -2.85 4.64 -5.00
C SER A 147 -3.03 3.40 -4.10
N ALA A 148 -2.96 2.18 -4.64
CA ALA A 148 -3.20 0.95 -3.88
C ALA A 148 -1.94 0.11 -3.58
N TYR A 149 -0.93 0.15 -4.45
CA TYR A 149 0.26 -0.71 -4.35
C TYR A 149 1.54 0.01 -3.92
N ASP A 150 1.67 1.31 -4.17
CA ASP A 150 2.85 2.06 -3.72
C ASP A 150 2.64 2.58 -2.29
N ASN A 151 3.26 1.90 -1.34
CA ASN A 151 3.15 2.25 0.08
C ASN A 151 3.62 3.68 0.40
N LYS A 152 4.57 4.24 -0.37
CA LYS A 152 5.02 5.62 -0.17
C LYS A 152 3.96 6.60 -0.67
N ILE A 153 3.37 6.37 -1.85
CA ILE A 153 2.24 7.16 -2.36
C ILE A 153 1.07 7.10 -1.37
N VAL A 154 0.68 5.90 -0.92
CA VAL A 154 -0.38 5.71 0.09
C VAL A 154 -0.10 6.51 1.37
N SER A 155 1.16 6.52 1.82
CA SER A 155 1.55 7.24 3.04
C SER A 155 1.49 8.75 2.85
N LEU A 156 1.91 9.26 1.68
CA LEU A 156 1.87 10.68 1.33
C LEU A 156 0.43 11.17 1.15
N CYS A 157 -0.45 10.38 0.54
CA CYS A 157 -1.88 10.69 0.49
C CYS A 157 -2.46 10.84 1.91
N LYS A 158 -2.05 10.00 2.86
CA LYS A 158 -2.50 10.07 4.26
C LYS A 158 -1.93 11.27 5.02
N SER A 159 -0.71 11.71 4.70
CA SER A 159 -0.11 12.89 5.34
C SER A 159 -0.74 14.18 4.84
N ILE A 160 -1.15 14.24 3.56
CA ILE A 160 -1.93 15.34 2.98
C ILE A 160 -3.35 15.32 3.53
N ASN A 161 -4.02 14.16 3.50
CA ASN A 161 -5.36 14.03 4.03
C ASN A 161 -5.55 12.68 4.73
N LYS A 162 -5.77 12.72 6.06
CA LYS A 162 -5.95 11.52 6.89
C LYS A 162 -7.11 10.63 6.44
N ASN A 163 -8.14 11.20 5.79
CA ASN A 163 -9.31 10.45 5.31
C ASN A 163 -9.00 9.59 4.09
N SER A 164 -7.93 9.86 3.33
CA SER A 164 -7.52 9.04 2.17
C SER A 164 -7.19 7.60 2.54
N GLY A 165 -6.88 7.33 3.81
CA GLY A 165 -6.67 5.96 4.30
C GLY A 165 -7.96 5.14 4.46
N LYS A 166 -9.13 5.78 4.40
CA LYS A 166 -10.47 5.19 4.51
C LYS A 166 -11.23 5.31 3.20
N ASP A 167 -11.10 6.45 2.53
CA ASP A 167 -11.75 6.77 1.26
C ASP A 167 -10.79 6.55 0.07
N LEU A 168 -11.10 5.52 -0.71
CA LEU A 168 -10.32 5.13 -1.90
C LEU A 168 -10.43 6.17 -3.02
N ALA A 169 -11.60 6.81 -3.18
CA ALA A 169 -11.83 7.82 -4.19
C ALA A 169 -11.02 9.09 -3.87
N LEU A 170 -10.95 9.48 -2.59
CA LEU A 170 -10.09 10.58 -2.17
C LEU A 170 -8.61 10.29 -2.43
N SER A 171 -8.13 9.07 -2.11
CA SER A 171 -6.75 8.70 -2.42
C SER A 171 -6.46 8.75 -3.92
N LEU A 172 -7.39 8.29 -4.75
CA LEU A 172 -7.30 8.37 -6.21
C LEU A 172 -7.22 9.82 -6.70
N GLN A 173 -8.08 10.70 -6.17
CA GLN A 173 -8.10 12.12 -6.54
C GLN A 173 -6.80 12.85 -6.19
N LEU A 174 -6.21 12.57 -5.02
CA LEU A 174 -4.92 13.13 -4.64
C LEU A 174 -3.81 12.72 -5.62
N VAL A 175 -3.79 11.44 -6.02
CA VAL A 175 -2.83 10.92 -7.00
C VAL A 175 -3.02 11.58 -8.36
N LEU A 176 -4.25 11.66 -8.87
CA LEU A 176 -4.55 12.30 -10.15
C LEU A 176 -4.18 13.78 -10.14
N ARG A 177 -4.52 14.51 -9.07
CA ARG A 177 -4.17 15.92 -8.93
C ARG A 177 -2.66 16.13 -8.91
N ALA A 178 -1.91 15.28 -8.21
CA ALA A 178 -0.46 15.35 -8.20
C ALA A 178 0.11 15.03 -9.59
N ALA A 179 -0.38 13.99 -10.26
CA ALA A 179 0.05 13.59 -11.60
C ALA A 179 -0.18 14.68 -12.65
N LYS A 180 -1.39 15.28 -12.69
CA LYS A 180 -1.74 16.41 -13.57
C LYS A 180 -0.84 17.63 -13.38
N SER A 181 -0.23 17.76 -12.20
CA SER A 181 0.67 18.86 -11.87
C SER A 181 2.17 18.53 -12.02
N CYS A 182 2.53 17.29 -12.42
CA CYS A 182 3.91 16.91 -12.77
C CYS A 182 4.10 17.07 -14.28
N SER A 183 5.11 17.84 -14.69
CA SER A 183 5.41 18.11 -16.11
C SER A 183 5.92 16.89 -16.89
N LEU A 184 6.44 15.88 -16.18
CA LEU A 184 7.02 14.65 -16.75
C LEU A 184 5.98 13.55 -17.00
N LEU A 185 4.76 13.72 -16.48
CA LEU A 185 3.69 12.74 -16.58
C LEU A 185 2.60 13.21 -17.56
N ASP A 186 1.98 12.24 -18.22
CA ASP A 186 0.77 12.42 -19.01
C ASP A 186 -0.43 11.92 -18.20
N SER A 187 -1.37 12.80 -17.89
CA SER A 187 -2.64 12.46 -17.25
C SER A 187 -3.74 13.36 -17.80
N PRO A 188 -4.43 12.93 -18.88
CA PRO A 188 -5.47 13.74 -19.51
C PRO A 188 -6.61 14.08 -18.53
N SER A 189 -7.20 15.27 -18.66
CA SER A 189 -8.21 15.77 -17.70
C SER A 189 -9.39 14.81 -17.48
N ASP A 190 -9.77 14.13 -18.55
CA ASP A 190 -10.92 13.22 -18.65
C ASP A 190 -10.59 11.75 -18.43
N SER A 191 -9.39 11.46 -17.90
CA SER A 191 -8.83 10.13 -17.84
C SER A 191 -8.34 9.80 -16.43
N LEU A 192 -8.54 8.55 -16.02
CA LEU A 192 -8.00 8.00 -14.77
C LEU A 192 -6.68 7.26 -15.02
N TRP A 193 -6.09 7.46 -16.20
CA TRP A 193 -4.80 6.95 -16.62
C TRP A 193 -3.68 7.92 -16.25
N ILE A 194 -2.52 7.36 -15.91
CA ILE A 194 -1.27 8.10 -15.74
C ILE A 194 -0.19 7.40 -16.56
N GLY A 195 0.47 8.15 -17.44
CA GLY A 195 1.59 7.72 -18.25
C GLY A 195 2.83 8.59 -18.06
N LYS A 196 3.94 8.15 -18.62
CA LYS A 196 5.13 8.99 -18.80
C LYS A 196 4.92 9.84 -20.06
N LYS A 197 5.25 11.14 -20.02
CA LYS A 197 5.09 12.04 -21.17
C LYS A 197 6.07 11.70 -22.30
N GLU A 198 7.29 11.38 -21.92
CA GLU A 198 8.27 10.78 -22.82
C GLU A 198 8.11 9.26 -22.80
N PRO A 199 8.12 8.57 -23.95
CA PRO A 199 8.07 7.12 -23.96
C PRO A 199 9.21 6.49 -23.15
N PHE A 200 9.00 5.24 -22.73
CA PHE A 200 10.10 4.41 -22.22
C PHE A 200 11.07 4.08 -23.37
N SER A 201 12.37 4.01 -23.06
CA SER A 201 13.36 3.48 -24.00
C SER A 201 13.03 2.03 -24.41
N GLU A 202 13.37 1.63 -25.63
CA GLU A 202 13.17 0.23 -26.08
C GLU A 202 13.91 -0.75 -25.16
N GLU A 203 15.13 -0.41 -24.75
CA GLU A 203 15.92 -1.17 -23.78
C GLU A 203 15.15 -1.41 -22.46
N THR A 204 14.52 -0.37 -21.90
CA THR A 204 13.71 -0.52 -20.68
C THR A 204 12.51 -1.43 -20.89
N LYS A 205 11.86 -1.38 -22.07
CA LYS A 205 10.71 -2.23 -22.37
C LYS A 205 11.12 -3.68 -22.46
N GLU A 206 12.19 -3.98 -23.19
CA GLU A 206 12.74 -5.32 -23.33
C GLU A 206 13.14 -5.89 -21.97
N GLU A 207 13.82 -5.09 -21.13
CA GLU A 207 14.23 -5.53 -19.81
C GLU A 207 13.03 -5.76 -18.86
N LEU A 208 11.98 -4.94 -18.95
CA LEU A 208 10.74 -5.14 -18.19
C LEU A 208 10.00 -6.41 -18.59
N ILE A 209 9.97 -6.72 -19.89
CA ILE A 209 9.39 -7.95 -20.41
C ILE A 209 10.23 -9.14 -19.91
N LYS A 210 11.55 -9.09 -20.10
CA LYS A 210 12.51 -10.11 -19.67
C LYS A 210 12.42 -10.42 -18.17
N LYS A 211 12.34 -9.40 -17.32
CA LYS A 211 12.18 -9.57 -15.86
C LYS A 211 10.87 -10.23 -15.48
N PHE A 212 9.79 -9.91 -16.19
CA PHE A 212 8.47 -10.45 -15.87
C PHE A 212 8.30 -11.89 -16.37
N THR A 213 8.86 -12.23 -17.54
CA THR A 213 8.81 -13.59 -18.09
C THR A 213 9.88 -14.51 -17.50
N GLY A 214 10.93 -13.94 -16.90
CA GLY A 214 11.99 -14.68 -16.22
C GLY A 214 12.89 -15.49 -17.16
N LYS A 215 12.91 -15.19 -18.47
CA LYS A 215 13.61 -16.00 -19.48
C LYS A 215 14.44 -15.15 -20.43
N GLU A 216 15.65 -15.64 -20.73
CA GLU A 216 16.66 -14.89 -21.47
C GLU A 216 16.58 -15.01 -22.99
N ASN A 217 16.08 -16.11 -23.53
CA ASN A 217 15.87 -16.34 -24.95
C ASN A 217 15.12 -17.68 -25.02
N ASP A 218 13.82 -17.64 -25.30
CA ASP A 218 13.10 -18.69 -26.05
C ASP A 218 11.60 -18.42 -26.00
N ALA A 219 11.00 -18.44 -27.19
CA ALA A 219 9.58 -18.33 -27.43
C ALA A 219 8.85 -19.53 -26.82
N MET A 220 8.54 -19.45 -25.53
CA MET A 220 7.49 -20.26 -24.95
C MET A 220 6.31 -19.33 -24.72
N GLU A 221 5.20 -19.61 -25.41
CA GLU A 221 3.93 -18.90 -25.25
C GLU A 221 3.63 -18.75 -23.75
N ILE A 222 3.49 -17.52 -23.27
CA ILE A 222 2.94 -17.31 -21.93
C ILE A 222 1.54 -17.90 -22.00
N GLU A 223 1.33 -19.05 -21.36
CA GLU A 223 0.00 -19.66 -21.33
C GLU A 223 -0.97 -18.72 -20.63
N SER A 224 -2.18 -18.61 -21.16
CA SER A 224 -3.25 -17.85 -20.52
C SER A 224 -3.45 -18.39 -19.10
N CYS A 225 -3.40 -17.52 -18.09
CA CYS A 225 -3.68 -17.94 -16.73
C CYS A 225 -5.18 -17.83 -16.45
N SER A 226 -5.72 -18.74 -15.64
CA SER A 226 -7.11 -18.67 -15.20
C SER A 226 -7.19 -18.70 -13.69
N PHE A 227 -8.13 -17.96 -13.12
CA PHE A 227 -8.35 -17.92 -11.69
C PHE A 227 -9.81 -17.71 -11.31
N GLN A 228 -10.18 -18.23 -10.15
CA GLN A 228 -11.52 -18.07 -9.60
C GLN A 228 -11.62 -16.75 -8.83
N ALA A 229 -12.75 -16.08 -8.99
CA ALA A 229 -13.13 -14.89 -8.26
C ALA A 229 -14.62 -14.97 -7.90
N VAL A 230 -15.05 -14.06 -7.04
CA VAL A 230 -16.44 -13.99 -6.59
C VAL A 230 -17.02 -12.65 -7.01
N TYR A 231 -18.11 -12.70 -7.76
CA TYR A 231 -18.89 -11.52 -8.15
C TYR A 231 -19.99 -11.27 -7.11
N ILE A 232 -19.94 -10.10 -6.49
CA ILE A 232 -20.89 -9.64 -5.48
C ILE A 232 -21.72 -8.53 -6.12
N PRO A 233 -22.99 -8.78 -6.45
CA PRO A 233 -23.86 -7.77 -7.02
C PRO A 233 -24.20 -6.67 -6.00
N CYS A 234 -24.54 -5.48 -6.49
CA CYS A 234 -25.00 -4.38 -5.64
C CYS A 234 -26.42 -4.62 -5.07
N SER A 235 -27.28 -5.29 -5.84
CA SER A 235 -28.64 -5.62 -5.40
C SER A 235 -28.61 -6.81 -4.46
N SER A 236 -29.29 -6.68 -3.31
CA SER A 236 -29.49 -7.78 -2.35
C SER A 236 -30.38 -8.90 -2.90
N GLU A 237 -31.08 -8.67 -4.01
CA GLU A 237 -31.94 -9.66 -4.66
C GLU A 237 -31.15 -10.64 -5.52
N LYS A 238 -29.96 -10.25 -5.97
CA LYS A 238 -29.09 -11.09 -6.80
C LYS A 238 -28.15 -11.90 -5.90
N SER A 239 -27.99 -13.19 -6.23
CA SER A 239 -27.04 -14.06 -5.55
C SER A 239 -25.60 -13.69 -5.89
N VAL A 240 -24.70 -13.96 -4.95
CA VAL A 240 -23.26 -13.93 -5.19
C VAL A 240 -22.89 -15.09 -6.13
N GLU A 241 -22.05 -14.83 -7.12
CA GLU A 241 -21.69 -15.80 -8.15
C GLU A 241 -20.18 -16.07 -8.16
N SER A 242 -19.80 -17.32 -8.48
CA SER A 242 -18.39 -17.65 -8.76
C SER A 242 -18.08 -17.36 -10.22
N LEU A 243 -16.96 -16.71 -10.47
CA LEU A 243 -16.52 -16.29 -11.78
C LEU A 243 -15.14 -16.88 -12.07
N THR A 244 -14.99 -17.52 -13.24
CA THR A 244 -13.67 -17.92 -13.74
C THR A 244 -13.14 -16.83 -14.66
N MET A 245 -12.10 -16.12 -14.22
CA MET A 245 -11.40 -15.14 -15.05
C MET A 245 -10.26 -15.82 -15.81
N ARG A 246 -10.18 -15.57 -17.11
CA ARG A 246 -9.06 -15.98 -17.96
C ARG A 246 -8.31 -14.73 -18.40
N ILE A 247 -6.99 -14.71 -18.20
CA ILE A 247 -6.13 -13.60 -18.59
C ILE A 247 -5.22 -14.12 -19.69
N GLY A 248 -5.32 -13.51 -20.87
CA GLY A 248 -4.40 -13.77 -21.96
C GLY A 248 -2.96 -13.27 -21.66
N PRO A 249 -1.96 -13.76 -22.40
CA PRO A 249 -0.55 -13.44 -22.17
C PRO A 249 -0.20 -11.94 -22.23
N GLN A 250 -0.95 -11.17 -23.02
CA GLN A 250 -0.74 -9.75 -23.24
C GLN A 250 -1.84 -8.90 -22.57
N GLU A 251 -2.76 -9.54 -21.85
CA GLU A 251 -3.86 -8.86 -21.19
C GLU A 251 -3.48 -8.50 -19.76
N HIS A 252 -3.83 -7.28 -19.34
CA HIS A 252 -3.74 -6.95 -17.94
C HIS A 252 -4.97 -7.50 -17.21
N PHE A 253 -4.77 -8.11 -16.04
CA PHE A 253 -5.88 -8.67 -15.27
C PHE A 253 -6.96 -7.63 -14.90
N MET A 254 -6.62 -6.35 -14.80
CA MET A 254 -7.62 -5.30 -14.54
C MET A 254 -8.48 -4.99 -15.76
N ASP A 255 -8.00 -5.24 -16.98
CA ASP A 255 -8.81 -5.09 -18.18
C ASP A 255 -9.90 -6.19 -18.21
N VAL A 256 -9.54 -7.43 -17.84
CA VAL A 256 -10.49 -8.53 -17.66
C VAL A 256 -11.51 -8.24 -16.55
N MET A 257 -11.07 -7.65 -15.43
CA MET A 257 -12.00 -7.24 -14.37
C MET A 257 -12.94 -6.12 -14.79
N ALA A 258 -12.46 -5.15 -15.56
CA ALA A 258 -13.28 -4.06 -16.07
C ALA A 258 -14.43 -4.60 -16.92
N TYR A 259 -14.14 -5.57 -17.79
CA TYR A 259 -15.15 -6.27 -18.57
C TYR A 259 -16.23 -6.91 -17.68
N HIS A 260 -15.83 -7.69 -16.67
CA HIS A 260 -16.78 -8.37 -15.78
C HIS A 260 -17.57 -7.42 -14.86
N LEU A 261 -17.00 -6.26 -14.54
CA LEU A 261 -17.67 -5.22 -13.75
C LEU A 261 -18.53 -4.29 -14.60
N GLY A 262 -18.51 -4.41 -15.93
CA GLY A 262 -19.20 -3.48 -16.83
C GLY A 262 -18.59 -2.07 -16.83
N ALA A 263 -17.31 -1.96 -16.49
CA ALA A 263 -16.57 -0.70 -16.55
C ALA A 263 -16.02 -0.46 -17.97
N GLY A 264 -15.93 0.81 -18.38
CA GLY A 264 -15.46 1.16 -19.72
C GLY A 264 -14.00 0.74 -19.99
N ASP A 265 -13.14 0.87 -18.99
CA ASP A 265 -11.76 0.35 -19.02
C ASP A 265 -11.23 0.10 -17.59
N SER A 266 -10.00 -0.43 -17.48
CA SER A 266 -9.39 -0.71 -16.17
C SER A 266 -9.02 0.52 -15.35
N SER A 267 -9.02 1.73 -15.94
CA SER A 267 -8.83 2.96 -15.16
C SER A 267 -10.03 3.31 -14.31
N HIS A 268 -11.20 2.78 -14.65
CA HIS A 268 -12.45 2.91 -13.91
C HIS A 268 -12.61 1.85 -12.82
N ILE A 269 -11.54 1.16 -12.43
CA ILE A 269 -11.56 0.16 -11.34
C ILE A 269 -10.81 0.67 -10.11
N LEU A 270 -11.50 0.75 -8.97
CA LEU A 270 -10.91 0.96 -7.64
C LEU A 270 -10.52 -0.35 -6.98
N MET A 271 -9.53 -0.26 -6.11
CA MET A 271 -8.98 -1.40 -5.39
C MET A 271 -9.01 -1.15 -3.88
N SER A 272 -9.57 -2.11 -3.14
CA SER A 272 -9.47 -2.08 -1.69
C SER A 272 -8.04 -2.36 -1.23
N ARG A 273 -7.80 -2.05 0.05
CA ARG A 273 -6.68 -2.62 0.80
C ARG A 273 -6.84 -4.15 0.87
N THR A 274 -5.72 -4.86 1.01
CA THR A 274 -5.74 -6.30 1.27
C THR A 274 -6.52 -6.61 2.54
N LEU A 275 -7.42 -7.59 2.46
CA LEU A 275 -8.22 -8.07 3.57
C LEU A 275 -7.36 -8.98 4.46
N LYS A 276 -7.00 -8.50 5.65
CA LYS A 276 -6.04 -9.17 6.57
C LYS A 276 -6.55 -10.45 7.26
N LYS A 277 -7.78 -10.89 6.98
CA LYS A 277 -8.45 -11.98 7.73
C LYS A 277 -8.69 -13.25 6.93
N ALA A 278 -8.32 -13.30 5.65
CA ALA A 278 -8.48 -14.49 4.84
C ALA A 278 -7.17 -15.32 4.83
N PRO A 279 -7.24 -16.65 4.71
CA PRO A 279 -6.05 -17.51 4.54
C PRO A 279 -5.27 -17.19 3.26
N LEU A 280 -5.88 -16.44 2.33
CA LEU A 280 -5.30 -15.94 1.09
C LEU A 280 -5.37 -14.42 1.07
N GLU A 281 -4.37 -13.76 0.49
CA GLU A 281 -4.41 -12.31 0.27
C GLU A 281 -5.54 -11.96 -0.71
N SER A 282 -6.63 -11.40 -0.19
CA SER A 282 -7.79 -10.99 -1.00
C SER A 282 -7.94 -9.47 -1.09
N ARG A 283 -8.47 -8.99 -2.21
CA ARG A 283 -8.84 -7.59 -2.44
C ARG A 283 -10.21 -7.52 -3.11
N LEU A 284 -10.92 -6.43 -2.84
CA LEU A 284 -12.17 -6.07 -3.50
C LEU A 284 -11.87 -5.07 -4.61
N TYR A 285 -12.48 -5.30 -5.77
CA TYR A 285 -12.40 -4.45 -6.94
C TYR A 285 -13.79 -3.89 -7.23
N PHE A 286 -13.86 -2.58 -7.45
CA PHE A 286 -15.12 -1.86 -7.61
C PHE A 286 -15.06 -1.01 -8.87
N GLN A 287 -16.18 -0.90 -9.57
CA GLN A 287 -16.32 0.11 -10.60
C GLN A 287 -16.38 1.52 -9.96
N ILE A 288 -15.64 2.45 -10.53
CA ILE A 288 -15.79 3.89 -10.27
C ILE A 288 -17.06 4.32 -11.00
N PRO A 289 -18.07 4.85 -10.28
CA PRO A 289 -19.22 5.43 -10.95
C PRO A 289 -18.75 6.51 -11.93
N ASP A 290 -19.33 6.57 -13.12
CA ASP A 290 -19.03 7.63 -14.08
C ASP A 290 -19.22 8.97 -13.39
N LEU A 291 -18.09 9.59 -13.04
CA LEU A 291 -18.07 10.91 -12.43
C LEU A 291 -18.66 11.84 -13.49
N ASN A 292 -19.85 12.38 -13.23
CA ASN A 292 -20.25 13.61 -13.89
C ASN A 292 -19.07 14.58 -13.73
N ARG A 293 -18.36 14.82 -14.83
CA ARG A 293 -17.02 15.42 -14.91
C ARG A 293 -16.89 16.83 -14.29
N SER A 294 -17.98 17.38 -13.77
CA SER A 294 -18.09 18.72 -13.22
C SER A 294 -17.60 18.88 -11.77
N THR A 295 -17.49 17.81 -10.97
CA THR A 295 -17.11 17.93 -9.56
C THR A 295 -15.60 17.90 -9.29
N LEU A 296 -14.76 17.48 -10.24
CA LEU A 296 -13.30 17.51 -10.06
C LEU A 296 -12.67 18.90 -10.31
N ASP A 297 -13.38 19.81 -11.01
CA ASP A 297 -12.84 21.08 -11.51
C ASP A 297 -13.56 22.34 -10.97
N SER A 298 -14.23 22.29 -9.82
CA SER A 298 -14.88 23.48 -9.25
C SER A 298 -13.88 24.48 -8.62
N LYS A 299 -13.09 25.15 -9.48
CA LYS A 299 -12.69 26.54 -9.29
C LYS A 299 -13.81 27.42 -9.86
N LYS A 300 -14.68 27.96 -9.02
CA LYS A 300 -15.48 29.14 -9.42
C LYS A 300 -15.49 30.18 -8.30
N HIS A 301 -14.88 31.32 -8.63
CA HIS A 301 -15.02 32.67 -8.07
C HIS A 301 -14.96 32.86 -6.55
N VAL A 302 -13.80 33.32 -6.08
CA VAL A 302 -13.67 34.09 -4.83
C VAL A 302 -14.22 35.48 -5.11
N ASP A 303 -15.45 35.74 -4.66
CA ASP A 303 -15.96 37.09 -4.54
C ASP A 303 -15.40 37.72 -3.25
N LYS A 304 -14.66 38.81 -3.40
CA LYS A 304 -14.00 39.51 -2.30
C LYS A 304 -15.02 40.46 -1.69
N ASN A 305 -15.84 39.99 -0.74
CA ASN A 305 -16.46 40.81 0.33
C ASN A 305 -17.47 39.95 1.14
N MET A 306 -17.01 39.15 2.10
CA MET A 306 -17.87 38.63 3.18
C MET A 306 -17.03 38.18 4.40
N PRO A 307 -17.45 38.47 5.65
CA PRO A 307 -16.67 38.18 6.87
C PRO A 307 -16.69 36.68 7.23
N PRO A 308 -15.80 36.20 8.12
CA PRO A 308 -15.48 34.80 8.24
C PRO A 308 -16.60 34.04 8.97
N ARG A 309 -17.37 33.23 8.24
CA ARG A 309 -18.16 32.15 8.84
C ARG A 309 -17.39 30.84 8.70
N SER A 310 -17.26 30.16 9.83
CA SER A 310 -16.81 28.78 10.00
C SER A 310 -17.33 27.85 8.90
N TYR A 311 -16.43 27.39 8.02
CA TYR A 311 -16.76 26.35 7.05
C TYR A 311 -16.67 24.98 7.74
N LEU A 312 -17.81 24.51 8.23
CA LEU A 312 -18.14 23.09 8.19
C LEU A 312 -18.19 22.70 6.71
N TRP A 313 -17.19 21.95 6.26
CA TRP A 313 -17.20 21.35 4.92
C TRP A 313 -18.36 20.34 4.84
N PRO A 314 -19.16 20.33 3.77
CA PRO A 314 -20.07 19.23 3.50
C PRO A 314 -19.23 17.97 3.30
N THR A 315 -19.52 16.94 4.11
CA THR A 315 -19.05 15.57 3.91
C THR A 315 -19.29 15.13 2.47
N PRO A 316 -18.27 14.71 1.69
CA PRO A 316 -18.51 13.94 0.49
C PRO A 316 -18.77 12.50 0.92
N LEU A 317 -20.03 12.21 1.25
CA LEU A 317 -20.53 10.84 1.24
C LEU A 317 -20.73 10.47 -0.23
N PHE A 318 -19.77 9.74 -0.81
CA PHE A 318 -19.99 9.07 -2.08
C PHE A 318 -20.90 7.86 -1.80
N PRO A 319 -22.13 7.80 -2.37
CA PRO A 319 -22.85 6.54 -2.42
C PRO A 319 -22.10 5.65 -3.43
N LEU A 320 -21.29 4.73 -2.91
CA LEU A 320 -20.71 3.64 -3.70
C LEU A 320 -21.85 2.70 -4.12
N SER A 321 -22.49 2.99 -5.25
CA SER A 321 -23.32 2.02 -5.97
C SER A 321 -22.37 1.12 -6.76
N CYS A 322 -21.92 0.01 -6.19
CA CYS A 322 -20.92 -0.84 -6.86
C CYS A 322 -21.28 -2.32 -6.74
N ALA A 323 -21.34 -3.01 -7.88
CA ALA A 323 -20.97 -4.42 -7.93
C ALA A 323 -19.48 -4.54 -7.54
N SER A 324 -19.11 -5.59 -6.83
CA SER A 324 -17.73 -5.81 -6.39
C SER A 324 -17.25 -7.21 -6.76
N VAL A 325 -16.00 -7.31 -7.20
CA VAL A 325 -15.34 -8.61 -7.42
C VAL A 325 -14.34 -8.84 -6.30
N SER A 326 -14.46 -9.97 -5.60
CA SER A 326 -13.47 -10.43 -4.63
C SER A 326 -12.54 -11.44 -5.30
N ILE A 327 -11.23 -11.22 -5.22
CA ILE A 327 -10.23 -12.14 -5.78
C ILE A 327 -9.59 -12.99 -4.69
N PHE A 328 -9.46 -14.29 -4.95
CA PHE A 328 -8.61 -15.22 -4.22
C PHE A 328 -7.31 -15.43 -4.99
N ARG A 329 -6.16 -15.36 -4.31
CA ARG A 329 -4.84 -15.56 -4.91
C ARG A 329 -4.53 -17.05 -5.10
N PHE A 330 -3.87 -17.37 -6.21
CA PHE A 330 -3.34 -18.70 -6.56
C PHE A 330 -2.09 -19.09 -5.76
N SER A 331 -2.01 -20.36 -5.35
CA SER A 331 -0.76 -21.09 -5.19
C SER A 331 -0.48 -21.86 -6.47
N GLY A 332 0.67 -21.60 -7.10
CA GLY A 332 1.20 -22.46 -8.15
C GLY A 332 1.58 -23.81 -7.54
N THR A 333 0.74 -24.80 -7.75
CA THR A 333 1.01 -26.24 -7.97
C THR A 333 -0.32 -26.96 -7.77
N GLN A 334 -0.66 -27.83 -8.73
CA GLN A 334 -1.85 -28.67 -8.69
C GLN A 334 -2.03 -29.30 -7.30
N LYS A 335 -3.19 -29.05 -6.70
CA LYS A 335 -4.02 -30.05 -6.00
C LYS A 335 -5.38 -29.42 -5.73
N PHE A 336 -6.42 -30.11 -6.18
CA PHE A 336 -7.81 -29.77 -5.89
C PHE A 336 -7.98 -29.45 -4.41
N LEU A 337 -8.49 -28.28 -4.09
CA LEU A 337 -9.05 -28.00 -2.77
C LEU A 337 -10.54 -27.82 -2.95
N GLU A 338 -11.24 -28.83 -2.46
CA GLU A 338 -12.68 -28.88 -2.25
C GLU A 338 -13.14 -27.61 -1.55
N VAL A 339 -14.10 -26.92 -2.17
CA VAL A 339 -14.68 -25.69 -1.64
C VAL A 339 -15.53 -26.08 -0.43
N ALA A 340 -14.97 -25.89 0.77
CA ALA A 340 -15.76 -25.96 2.00
C ALA A 340 -16.88 -24.90 1.93
N PRO A 341 -18.10 -25.22 2.40
CA PRO A 341 -19.23 -24.30 2.32
C PRO A 341 -18.89 -23.01 3.09
N LEU A 342 -18.99 -21.87 2.40
CA LEU A 342 -18.82 -20.55 2.98
C LEU A 342 -19.84 -20.37 4.10
N ASP A 343 -19.34 -20.44 5.34
CA ASP A 343 -20.13 -20.36 6.57
C ASP A 343 -20.83 -19.00 6.71
N ARG A 344 -21.97 -18.99 7.41
CA ARG A 344 -22.88 -17.83 7.62
C ARG A 344 -22.19 -16.58 8.17
N ASP A 345 -20.97 -16.69 8.69
CA ASP A 345 -20.22 -15.59 9.26
C ASP A 345 -19.67 -14.58 8.22
N PHE A 346 -19.52 -14.97 6.94
CA PHE A 346 -19.14 -14.02 5.89
C PHE A 346 -20.27 -13.02 5.58
N TYR A 347 -21.53 -13.45 5.70
CA TYR A 347 -22.72 -12.59 5.58
C TYR A 347 -22.82 -11.53 6.70
N GLN A 348 -22.20 -11.77 7.85
CA GLN A 348 -22.18 -10.81 8.97
C GLN A 348 -21.10 -9.74 8.81
N LEU A 349 -20.00 -10.03 8.08
CA LEU A 349 -18.92 -9.07 7.84
C LEU A 349 -19.30 -7.98 6.83
N SER A 350 -20.12 -8.29 5.82
CA SER A 350 -20.65 -7.28 4.89
C SER A 350 -21.70 -6.37 5.54
N ARG A 351 -22.43 -6.85 6.56
CA ARG A 351 -23.43 -6.06 7.31
C ARG A 351 -22.85 -5.16 8.42
N LYS A 352 -21.61 -5.38 8.86
CA LYS A 352 -20.97 -4.55 9.90
C LYS A 352 -20.30 -3.28 9.36
N VAL A 353 -20.26 -3.08 8.04
CA VAL A 353 -19.95 -1.78 7.45
C VAL A 353 -21.22 -0.94 7.51
N LYS A 354 -21.48 -0.33 8.68
CA LYS A 354 -22.53 0.68 8.82
C LYS A 354 -22.16 1.88 7.96
N PHE A 355 -22.76 1.98 6.78
CA PHE A 355 -22.98 3.28 6.16
C PHE A 355 -24.24 3.86 6.83
N SER A 356 -24.03 4.75 7.81
CA SER A 356 -25.11 5.63 8.25
C SER A 356 -25.42 6.63 7.13
N PRO A 357 -26.70 6.99 6.96
CA PRO A 357 -27.20 7.78 5.83
C PRO A 357 -26.52 9.14 5.67
#